data_AF-A0A7K6YAZ9-F1
#
_entry.id   AF-A0A7K6YAZ9-F1
#
_cell.length_a   1.000
_cell.length_b   1.000
_cell.length_c   1.000
_cell.angle_alpha   90.00
_cell.angle_beta   90.00
_cell.angle_gamma   90.00
#
_symmetry.space_group_name_H-M   'P 1'
#
loop_
_entity.id
_entity.type
_entity.pdbx_description
1 polymer ?
#
loop_
_entity_poly.entity_id
_entity_poly.type
_entity_poly.pdbx_seq_one_letter_code
_entity_poly.pdbx_strand_id
1 'polypeptide(L)'
;GTGSGSLSHALIRTVAPTGHLYTVEFHQQRAEKAREEFREHGVEHLVTVTNQDVCKNGFGVSNIADAVFLDIPSPWEAIGHAKSALKAEGGRICSFSPCIEQVQRTCLAMEEYGFTEINTLEILLRVYNVRTVSLQIPDLGKAAEDNSSTGFDSSNPSNQGSLCTNLQQGTVQFKSGVPLREMVGHTGYLTFATKS
;
A
#
# COMPACT_ATOMS: atom_id res chain seq x y z
N GLY A 1 10.87 -12.70 0.85
CA GLY A 1 11.42 -13.64 -0.15
C GLY A 1 11.06 -13.15 -1.54
N THR A 2 11.57 -13.79 -2.58
CA THR A 2 11.24 -13.39 -3.97
C THR A 2 9.77 -13.61 -4.30
N GLY A 3 9.15 -14.68 -3.76
CA GLY A 3 7.73 -14.97 -3.97
C GLY A 3 7.39 -15.13 -5.45
N SER A 4 6.32 -14.47 -5.91
CA SER A 4 5.91 -14.40 -7.32
C SER A 4 6.55 -13.24 -8.09
N GLY A 5 7.55 -12.55 -7.53
CA GLY A 5 8.27 -11.49 -8.23
C GLY A 5 7.54 -10.15 -8.38
N SER A 6 6.31 -10.00 -7.86
CA SER A 6 5.54 -8.74 -7.95
C SER A 6 6.30 -7.53 -7.40
N LEU A 7 6.71 -7.59 -6.12
CA LEU A 7 7.51 -6.52 -5.52
C LEU A 7 8.90 -6.41 -6.17
N SER A 8 9.50 -7.53 -6.57
CA SER A 8 10.80 -7.54 -7.24
C SER A 8 10.80 -6.68 -8.50
N HIS A 9 9.78 -6.79 -9.36
CA HIS A 9 9.65 -5.93 -10.54
C HIS A 9 9.48 -4.45 -10.18
N ALA A 10 8.71 -4.14 -9.13
CA ALA A 10 8.54 -2.77 -8.67
C ALA A 10 9.85 -2.16 -8.15
N LEU A 11 10.65 -2.93 -7.42
CA LEU A 11 11.97 -2.52 -6.94
C LEU A 11 12.96 -2.35 -8.10
N ILE A 12 13.06 -3.33 -9.01
CA ILE A 12 13.93 -3.25 -10.19
C ILE A 12 13.66 -1.98 -11.00
N ARG A 13 12.39 -1.70 -11.30
CA ARG A 13 12.00 -0.47 -12.02
C ARG A 13 12.45 0.80 -11.29
N THR A 14 12.47 0.79 -9.97
CA THR A 14 12.80 1.97 -9.14
C THR A 14 14.31 2.20 -9.05
N VAL A 15 15.11 1.12 -9.01
CA VAL A 15 16.57 1.21 -8.89
C VAL A 15 17.29 1.29 -10.23
N ALA A 16 16.60 0.95 -11.33
CA ALA A 16 17.14 1.09 -12.68
C ALA A 16 17.51 2.55 -13.02
N PRO A 17 18.53 2.78 -13.88
CA PRO A 17 19.35 1.76 -14.56
C PRO A 17 20.62 1.38 -13.80
N THR A 18 20.94 2.05 -12.68
CA THR A 18 22.25 1.94 -12.03
C THR A 18 22.26 1.10 -10.76
N GLY A 19 21.11 0.81 -10.18
CA GLY A 19 20.99 -0.04 -9.00
C GLY A 19 20.81 -1.51 -9.34
N HIS A 20 20.82 -2.35 -8.30
CA HIS A 20 20.72 -3.80 -8.43
C HIS A 20 19.86 -4.38 -7.30
N LEU A 21 19.05 -5.39 -7.62
CA LEU A 21 18.25 -6.12 -6.64
C LEU A 21 18.91 -7.46 -6.31
N TYR A 22 19.24 -7.68 -5.04
CA TYR A 22 19.60 -9.01 -4.52
C TYR A 22 18.38 -9.60 -3.81
N THR A 23 17.80 -10.65 -4.38
CA THR A 23 16.59 -11.30 -3.84
C THR A 23 16.85 -12.76 -3.48
N VAL A 24 16.24 -13.21 -2.39
CA VAL A 24 16.44 -14.56 -1.83
C VAL A 24 15.11 -15.30 -1.74
N GLU A 25 15.09 -16.53 -2.25
CA GLU A 25 13.95 -17.43 -2.20
C GLU A 25 14.41 -18.85 -1.88
N PHE A 26 14.05 -19.37 -0.72
CA PHE A 26 14.41 -20.72 -0.28
C PHE A 26 13.78 -21.85 -1.10
N HIS A 27 12.63 -21.63 -1.75
CA HIS A 27 11.95 -22.67 -2.52
C HIS A 27 12.45 -22.70 -3.97
N GLN A 28 13.17 -23.77 -4.31
CA GLN A 28 13.89 -23.90 -5.58
C GLN A 28 13.03 -23.59 -6.81
N GLN A 29 11.86 -24.22 -6.94
CA GLN A 29 10.97 -24.01 -8.11
C GLN A 29 10.53 -22.55 -8.27
N ARG A 30 10.30 -21.81 -7.17
CA ARG A 30 9.92 -20.39 -7.23
C ARG A 30 11.11 -19.52 -7.61
N ALA A 31 12.29 -19.84 -7.09
CA ALA A 31 13.52 -19.14 -7.44
C ALA A 31 13.84 -19.30 -8.93
N GLU A 32 13.73 -20.52 -9.47
CA GLU A 32 13.90 -20.81 -10.90
C GLU A 32 12.87 -20.07 -11.74
N LYS A 33 11.58 -20.16 -11.37
CA LYS A 33 10.52 -19.47 -12.10
C LYS A 33 10.71 -17.95 -12.14
N ALA A 34 11.09 -17.34 -11.02
CA ALA A 34 11.38 -15.91 -10.97
C ALA A 34 12.55 -15.52 -11.88
N ARG A 35 13.62 -16.33 -11.96
CA ARG A 35 14.73 -16.08 -12.90
C ARG A 35 14.28 -16.12 -14.35
N GLU A 36 13.44 -17.10 -14.71
CA GLU A 36 12.86 -17.18 -16.06
C GLU A 36 12.07 -15.92 -16.39
N GLU A 37 11.20 -15.47 -15.50
CA GLU A 37 10.40 -14.25 -15.69
C GLU A 37 11.28 -13.00 -15.82
N PHE A 38 12.30 -12.84 -14.99
CA PHE A 38 13.21 -11.69 -15.10
C PHE A 38 13.99 -11.66 -16.42
N ARG A 39 14.35 -12.84 -16.94
CA ARG A 39 14.99 -12.97 -18.26
C ARG A 39 14.00 -12.66 -19.39
N GLU A 40 12.79 -13.22 -19.33
CA GLU A 40 11.73 -12.98 -20.32
C GLU A 40 11.34 -11.50 -20.40
N HIS A 41 11.33 -10.79 -19.26
CA HIS A 41 11.04 -9.36 -19.19
C HIS A 41 12.26 -8.46 -19.45
N GLY A 42 13.43 -9.03 -19.74
CA GLY A 42 14.64 -8.28 -20.10
C GLY A 42 15.30 -7.52 -18.95
N VAL A 43 15.02 -7.91 -17.69
CA VAL A 43 15.51 -7.22 -16.48
C VAL A 43 16.51 -8.04 -15.67
N GLU A 44 16.89 -9.22 -16.14
CA GLU A 44 17.86 -10.12 -15.48
C GLU A 44 19.18 -9.42 -15.08
N HIS A 45 19.65 -8.48 -15.88
CA HIS A 45 20.88 -7.73 -15.61
C HIS A 45 20.82 -6.81 -14.37
N LEU A 46 19.63 -6.54 -13.84
CA LEU A 46 19.39 -5.70 -12.67
C LEU A 46 19.06 -6.52 -11.41
N VAL A 47 19.06 -7.85 -11.48
CA VAL A 47 18.61 -8.70 -10.38
C VAL A 47 19.43 -9.98 -10.25
N THR A 48 19.82 -10.29 -9.02
CA THR A 48 20.42 -11.58 -8.66
C THR A 48 19.47 -12.35 -7.75
N VAL A 49 19.04 -13.54 -8.18
CA VAL A 49 18.17 -14.43 -7.39
C VAL A 49 19.01 -15.54 -6.77
N THR A 50 19.01 -15.63 -5.43
CA THR A 50 19.73 -16.66 -4.68
C THR A 50 18.74 -17.64 -4.04
N ASN A 51 18.95 -18.95 -4.27
CA ASN A 51 18.11 -19.98 -3.66
C ASN A 51 18.71 -20.46 -2.34
N GLN A 52 18.33 -19.82 -1.23
CA GLN A 52 18.78 -20.18 0.11
C GLN A 52 17.82 -19.70 1.20
N ASP A 53 18.01 -20.20 2.42
CA ASP A 53 17.33 -19.71 3.62
C ASP A 53 18.00 -18.42 4.12
N VAL A 54 17.27 -17.29 4.04
CA VAL A 54 17.76 -15.98 4.46
C VAL A 54 17.94 -15.88 5.98
N CYS A 55 17.17 -16.65 6.77
CA CYS A 55 17.27 -16.63 8.23
C CYS A 55 18.52 -17.35 8.73
N LYS A 56 19.11 -18.24 7.93
CA LYS A 56 20.31 -19.01 8.28
C LYS A 56 21.57 -18.51 7.59
N ASN A 57 21.46 -18.18 6.30
CA ASN A 57 22.60 -17.88 5.43
C ASN A 57 22.63 -16.41 4.99
N GLY A 58 21.65 -15.61 5.40
CA GLY A 58 21.54 -14.21 5.02
C GLY A 58 21.29 -13.98 3.53
N PHE A 59 21.68 -12.79 3.06
CA PHE A 59 21.40 -12.32 1.70
C PHE A 59 22.46 -12.69 0.67
N GLY A 60 23.56 -13.33 1.08
CA GLY A 60 24.72 -13.59 0.22
C GLY A 60 25.55 -12.34 -0.12
N VAL A 61 25.25 -11.20 0.52
CA VAL A 61 25.94 -9.92 0.34
C VAL A 61 26.13 -9.23 1.70
N SER A 62 27.10 -8.33 1.81
CA SER A 62 27.42 -7.63 3.06
C SER A 62 27.89 -6.20 2.81
N ASN A 63 27.38 -5.26 3.59
CA ASN A 63 27.70 -3.82 3.53
C ASN A 63 27.55 -3.16 2.16
N ILE A 64 26.58 -3.60 1.34
CA ILE A 64 26.35 -3.02 0.01
C ILE A 64 24.94 -2.48 -0.20
N ALA A 65 23.96 -2.89 0.62
CA ALA A 65 22.56 -2.56 0.38
C ALA A 65 22.19 -1.20 1.00
N ASP A 66 21.52 -0.35 0.23
CA ASP A 66 20.90 0.89 0.75
C ASP A 66 19.59 0.59 1.50
N ALA A 67 18.90 -0.48 1.10
CA ALA A 67 17.64 -0.89 1.71
C ALA A 67 17.48 -2.42 1.74
N VAL A 68 16.76 -2.92 2.74
CA VAL A 68 16.34 -4.33 2.86
C VAL A 68 14.82 -4.40 3.00
N PHE A 69 14.20 -5.34 2.30
CA PHE A 69 12.78 -5.66 2.44
C PHE A 69 12.58 -7.13 2.83
N LEU A 70 11.79 -7.38 3.86
CA LEU A 70 11.46 -8.71 4.37
C LEU A 70 9.97 -8.99 4.19
N ASP A 71 9.66 -10.07 3.47
CA ASP A 71 8.33 -10.66 3.39
C ASP A 71 8.51 -12.18 3.48
N ILE A 72 8.63 -12.63 4.73
CA ILE A 72 8.88 -14.02 5.12
C ILE A 72 8.12 -14.31 6.43
N PRO A 73 7.86 -15.58 6.80
CA PRO A 73 7.09 -15.90 8.00
C PRO A 73 7.77 -15.52 9.33
N SER A 74 9.10 -15.56 9.37
CA SER A 74 9.92 -15.31 10.59
C SER A 74 10.93 -14.17 10.36
N PRO A 75 10.50 -12.93 10.09
CA PRO A 75 11.40 -11.82 9.75
C PRO A 75 12.37 -11.45 10.88
N TRP A 76 11.99 -11.66 12.15
CA TRP A 76 12.85 -11.42 13.32
C TRP A 76 14.17 -12.22 13.28
N GLU A 77 14.19 -13.41 12.68
CA GLU A 77 15.39 -14.23 12.53
C GLU A 77 16.36 -13.67 11.47
N ALA A 78 15.86 -12.86 10.53
CA ALA A 78 16.66 -12.30 9.44
C ALA A 78 17.21 -10.90 9.75
N ILE A 79 16.85 -10.28 10.89
CA ILE A 79 17.23 -8.89 11.21
C ILE A 79 18.75 -8.71 11.32
N GLY A 80 19.46 -9.64 11.96
CA GLY A 80 20.93 -9.60 12.04
C GLY A 80 21.59 -9.69 10.66
N HIS A 81 21.06 -10.56 9.79
CA HIS A 81 21.52 -10.66 8.40
C HIS A 81 21.18 -9.41 7.58
N ALA A 82 20.03 -8.78 7.83
CA ALA A 82 19.65 -7.52 7.18
C ALA A 82 20.61 -6.39 7.57
N LYS A 83 20.94 -6.27 8.86
CA LYS A 83 21.94 -5.29 9.34
C LYS A 83 23.32 -5.51 8.68
N SER A 84 23.71 -6.77 8.49
CA SER A 84 24.97 -7.14 7.84
C SER A 84 24.97 -6.84 6.34
N ALA A 85 23.82 -6.98 5.66
CA ALA A 85 23.67 -6.67 4.25
C ALA A 85 23.68 -5.16 3.95
N LEU A 86 23.06 -4.37 4.83
CA LEU A 86 23.01 -2.91 4.73
C LEU A 86 24.42 -2.29 4.81
N LYS A 87 24.66 -1.21 4.05
CA LYS A 87 25.91 -0.43 4.05
C LYS A 87 26.35 -0.01 5.45
N ALA A 88 27.65 0.22 5.63
CA ALA A 88 28.21 0.61 6.92
C ALA A 88 27.78 2.03 7.32
N GLU A 89 27.58 2.89 6.33
CA GLU A 89 27.13 4.28 6.45
C GLU A 89 25.64 4.41 6.81
N GLY A 90 24.91 3.29 6.80
CA GLY A 90 23.50 3.22 7.15
C GLY A 90 22.61 2.69 6.05
N GLY A 91 21.31 2.65 6.31
CA GLY A 91 20.31 2.19 5.35
C GLY A 91 18.95 1.94 5.97
N ARG A 92 17.97 1.57 5.15
CA ARG A 92 16.58 1.39 5.59
C ARG A 92 16.15 -0.07 5.54
N ILE A 93 15.37 -0.49 6.52
CA ILE A 93 14.73 -1.81 6.51
C ILE A 93 13.22 -1.65 6.54
N CYS A 94 12.52 -2.53 5.84
CA CYS A 94 11.08 -2.71 5.93
C CYS A 94 10.77 -4.20 6.07
N SER A 95 9.85 -4.53 6.97
CA SER A 95 9.29 -5.88 7.13
C SER A 95 7.78 -5.84 6.98
N PHE A 96 7.25 -6.75 6.17
CA PHE A 96 5.83 -6.99 6.02
C PHE A 96 5.41 -8.19 6.89
N SER A 97 4.32 -8.07 7.64
CA SER A 97 3.80 -9.17 8.47
C SER A 97 2.28 -9.08 8.65
N PRO A 98 1.51 -10.16 8.40
CA PRO A 98 0.06 -10.16 8.58
C PRO A 98 -0.38 -10.21 10.06
N CYS A 99 0.42 -10.79 10.94
CA CYS A 99 0.04 -10.95 12.35
C CYS A 99 0.79 -9.98 13.26
N ILE A 100 0.11 -9.42 14.25
CA ILE A 100 0.70 -8.42 15.16
C ILE A 100 1.81 -9.02 16.04
N GLU A 101 1.75 -10.32 16.33
CA GLU A 101 2.78 -11.05 17.08
C GLU A 101 4.09 -11.17 16.29
N GLN A 102 4.00 -11.22 14.96
CA GLN A 102 5.17 -11.20 14.08
C GLN A 102 5.82 -9.81 14.11
N VAL A 103 5.01 -8.75 14.07
CA VAL A 103 5.46 -7.35 14.23
C VAL A 103 6.19 -7.16 15.55
N GLN A 104 5.59 -7.61 16.66
CA GLN A 104 6.18 -7.49 18.01
C GLN A 104 7.58 -8.10 18.06
N ARG A 105 7.76 -9.34 17.59
CA ARG A 105 9.06 -10.01 17.55
C ARG A 105 10.06 -9.28 16.65
N THR A 106 9.59 -8.75 15.53
CA THR A 106 10.43 -8.00 14.57
C THR A 106 10.93 -6.70 15.18
N CYS A 107 10.08 -5.94 15.85
CA CYS A 107 10.46 -4.71 16.54
C CYS A 107 11.50 -5.00 17.64
N LEU A 108 11.27 -6.03 18.48
CA LEU A 108 12.21 -6.43 19.53
C LEU A 108 13.59 -6.80 18.95
N ALA A 109 13.61 -7.58 17.86
CA ALA A 109 14.86 -7.90 17.17
C ALA A 109 15.52 -6.65 16.56
N MET A 110 14.76 -5.74 15.96
CA MET A 110 15.28 -4.47 15.45
C MET A 110 15.94 -3.64 16.56
N GLU A 111 15.32 -3.54 17.74
CA GLU A 111 15.90 -2.87 18.92
C GLU A 111 17.19 -3.56 19.39
N GLU A 112 17.19 -4.90 19.52
CA GLU A 112 18.35 -5.69 19.95
C GLU A 112 19.54 -5.49 19.00
N TYR A 113 19.28 -5.49 17.69
CA TYR A 113 20.31 -5.23 16.68
C TYR A 113 20.60 -3.73 16.50
N GLY A 114 20.04 -2.83 17.30
CA GLY A 114 20.39 -1.41 17.31
C GLY A 114 19.89 -0.63 16.09
N PHE A 115 18.78 -1.04 15.48
CA PHE A 115 18.06 -0.19 14.55
C PHE A 115 17.35 0.95 15.30
N THR A 116 17.22 2.09 14.65
CA THR A 116 16.54 3.28 15.16
C THR A 116 15.31 3.62 14.30
N GLU A 117 14.51 4.60 14.72
CA GLU A 117 13.32 5.06 13.97
C GLU A 117 12.34 3.93 13.60
N ILE A 118 12.12 2.99 14.53
CA ILE A 118 11.24 1.84 14.35
C ILE A 118 9.78 2.34 14.33
N ASN A 119 9.13 2.22 13.17
CA ASN A 119 7.77 2.69 12.94
C ASN A 119 6.94 1.61 12.25
N THR A 120 5.80 1.25 12.81
CA THR A 120 4.86 0.31 12.19
C THR A 120 3.67 1.05 11.62
N LEU A 121 3.30 0.72 10.38
CA LEU A 121 2.22 1.33 9.61
C LEU A 121 1.29 0.25 9.04
N GLU A 122 0.04 0.61 8.79
CA GLU A 122 -0.90 -0.13 7.97
C GLU A 122 -1.48 0.83 6.94
N ILE A 123 -1.65 0.38 5.69
CA ILE A 123 -2.22 1.20 4.60
C ILE A 123 -3.51 0.54 4.12
N LEU A 124 -4.65 1.20 4.35
CA LEU A 124 -5.96 0.76 3.91
C LEU A 124 -6.41 1.54 2.67
N LEU A 125 -6.42 0.87 1.51
CA LEU A 125 -6.88 1.46 0.25
C LEU A 125 -8.41 1.34 0.14
N ARG A 126 -9.10 2.47 -0.11
CA ARG A 126 -10.53 2.49 -0.42
C ARG A 126 -10.78 3.06 -1.82
N VAL A 127 -11.38 2.24 -2.68
CA VAL A 127 -11.76 2.61 -4.04
C VAL A 127 -13.20 3.13 -4.07
N TYR A 128 -13.42 4.23 -4.78
CA TYR A 128 -14.72 4.84 -4.98
C TYR A 128 -15.14 4.79 -6.45
N ASN A 129 -16.37 4.34 -6.71
CA ASN A 129 -17.03 4.49 -8.00
C ASN A 129 -17.70 5.86 -8.06
N VAL A 130 -17.36 6.67 -9.06
CA VAL A 130 -18.03 7.94 -9.31
C VAL A 130 -19.33 7.67 -10.07
N ARG A 131 -20.47 8.05 -9.48
CA ARG A 131 -21.80 7.84 -10.07
C ARG A 131 -22.69 9.06 -9.84
N THR A 132 -23.66 9.28 -10.73
CA THR A 132 -24.76 10.22 -10.47
C THR A 132 -25.80 9.50 -9.63
N VAL A 133 -26.12 10.06 -8.47
CA VAL A 133 -27.15 9.57 -7.55
C VAL A 133 -28.37 10.46 -7.67
N SER A 134 -29.55 9.84 -7.73
CA SER A 134 -30.84 10.54 -7.70
C SER A 134 -31.54 10.19 -6.39
N LEU A 135 -31.86 11.21 -5.59
CA LEU A 135 -32.68 11.05 -4.38
C LEU A 135 -34.08 11.57 -4.64
N GLN A 136 -35.08 10.80 -4.21
CA GLN A 136 -36.48 11.23 -4.21
C GLN A 136 -36.68 12.24 -3.08
N ILE A 137 -37.33 13.34 -3.40
CA ILE A 137 -37.79 14.33 -2.41
C ILE A 137 -39.03 13.71 -1.75
N PRO A 138 -39.03 13.51 -0.42
CA PRO A 138 -40.19 12.98 0.28
C PRO A 138 -41.40 13.91 0.08
N ASP A 139 -42.56 13.34 -0.24
CA ASP A 139 -43.82 14.06 -0.23
C ASP A 139 -44.26 14.25 1.23
N LEU A 140 -44.22 15.49 1.71
CA LEU A 140 -44.61 15.86 3.07
C LEU A 140 -46.07 16.34 3.14
N GLY A 141 -46.83 16.16 2.06
CA GLY A 141 -48.17 16.72 1.91
C GLY A 141 -48.13 18.19 1.47
N LYS A 142 -49.29 18.71 1.05
CA LYS A 142 -49.42 20.14 0.74
C LYS A 142 -49.15 20.95 2.01
N ALA A 143 -48.29 21.97 1.92
CA ALA A 143 -48.33 23.06 2.88
C ALA A 143 -49.79 23.53 2.94
N ALA A 144 -50.34 23.66 4.16
CA ALA A 144 -51.65 24.26 4.33
C ALA A 144 -51.69 25.56 3.50
N GLU A 145 -52.74 25.75 2.73
CA GLU A 145 -52.96 26.98 1.97
C GLU A 145 -53.08 28.14 2.96
N ASP A 146 -51.95 28.70 3.38
CA ASP A 146 -51.91 29.98 4.04
C ASP A 146 -52.23 31.01 2.96
N ASN A 147 -53.50 31.39 2.91
CA ASN A 147 -54.00 32.61 2.29
C ASN A 147 -53.35 33.85 2.95
N SER A 148 -52.05 34.05 2.75
CA SER A 148 -51.40 35.32 3.02
C SER A 148 -50.41 35.66 1.91
N SER A 149 -50.89 36.54 1.04
CA SER A 149 -50.08 37.32 0.11
C SER A 149 -48.93 38.02 0.84
N THR A 150 -47.70 37.53 0.70
CA THR A 150 -46.50 38.36 0.84
C THR A 150 -45.47 37.91 -0.18
N GLY A 151 -45.20 38.78 -1.15
CA GLY A 151 -44.17 38.57 -2.16
C GLY A 151 -42.79 38.60 -1.52
N PHE A 152 -41.92 37.68 -1.93
CA PHE A 152 -40.49 37.77 -1.65
C PHE A 152 -39.72 37.66 -2.97
N ASP A 153 -39.08 38.77 -3.32
CA ASP A 153 -38.32 38.99 -4.54
C ASP A 153 -37.16 38.01 -4.68
N SER A 154 -37.01 37.47 -5.89
CA SER A 154 -35.88 36.62 -6.29
C SER A 154 -34.75 37.48 -6.84
N SER A 155 -33.78 37.84 -5.99
CA SER A 155 -32.49 38.34 -6.47
C SER A 155 -31.34 37.92 -5.54
N ASN A 156 -30.71 36.78 -5.84
CA ASN A 156 -29.30 36.53 -5.53
C ASN A 156 -28.76 35.30 -6.28
N PRO A 157 -27.97 35.47 -7.36
CA PRO A 157 -27.29 34.39 -8.04
C PRO A 157 -25.85 34.27 -7.52
N SER A 158 -25.64 33.60 -6.39
CA SER A 158 -24.27 33.32 -5.91
C SER A 158 -24.21 32.05 -5.06
N ASN A 159 -24.40 30.89 -5.70
CA ASN A 159 -23.80 29.62 -5.28
C ASN A 159 -24.03 28.55 -6.37
N GLN A 160 -23.23 28.58 -7.43
CA GLN A 160 -23.17 27.49 -8.42
C GLN A 160 -22.33 26.33 -7.87
N GLY A 161 -22.88 25.61 -6.91
CA GLY A 161 -22.68 24.17 -6.84
C GLY A 161 -23.72 23.53 -7.75
N SER A 162 -23.31 22.82 -8.79
CA SER A 162 -24.17 22.25 -9.84
C SER A 162 -25.16 21.18 -9.34
N LEU A 163 -26.14 21.58 -8.52
CA LEU A 163 -27.37 20.81 -8.30
C LEU A 163 -28.29 21.12 -9.48
N CYS A 164 -28.51 20.12 -10.35
CA CYS A 164 -29.61 20.17 -11.30
C CYS A 164 -30.88 19.77 -10.56
N THR A 165 -31.54 20.75 -9.93
CA THR A 165 -32.86 20.55 -9.31
C THR A 165 -33.93 20.60 -10.39
N ASN A 166 -34.41 19.43 -10.83
CA ASN A 166 -35.57 19.37 -11.70
C ASN A 166 -36.83 19.35 -10.83
N LEU A 167 -37.30 20.53 -10.41
CA LEU A 167 -38.47 20.69 -9.51
C LEU A 167 -39.75 20.03 -10.04
N GLN A 168 -39.83 19.76 -11.35
CA GLN A 168 -40.99 19.11 -11.97
C GLN A 168 -41.08 17.60 -11.70
N GLN A 169 -40.03 16.98 -11.13
CA GLN A 169 -39.94 15.51 -11.03
C GLN A 169 -39.63 14.97 -9.65
N GLY A 170 -39.74 15.79 -8.59
CA GLY A 170 -39.58 15.34 -7.20
C GLY A 170 -38.24 14.67 -6.90
N THR A 171 -37.19 14.96 -7.69
CA THR A 171 -35.87 14.32 -7.56
C THR A 171 -34.74 15.33 -7.57
N VAL A 172 -33.72 15.05 -6.75
CA VAL A 172 -32.46 15.80 -6.75
C VAL A 172 -31.35 14.88 -7.25
N GLN A 173 -30.60 15.34 -8.25
CA GLN A 173 -29.45 14.61 -8.79
C GLN A 173 -28.13 15.28 -8.44
N PHE A 174 -27.14 14.49 -8.06
CA PHE A 174 -25.77 14.95 -7.80
C PHE A 174 -24.74 13.85 -8.09
N LYS A 175 -23.50 14.24 -8.41
CA LYS A 175 -22.39 13.30 -8.53
C LYS A 175 -21.88 12.92 -7.14
N SER A 176 -21.64 11.63 -6.91
CA SER A 176 -21.13 11.11 -5.64
C SER A 176 -20.09 10.01 -5.88
N GLY A 177 -19.09 9.95 -5.00
CA GLY A 177 -18.17 8.82 -4.89
C GLY A 177 -18.78 7.79 -3.96
N VAL A 178 -19.13 6.62 -4.49
CA VAL A 178 -19.72 5.52 -3.72
C VAL A 178 -18.64 4.44 -3.53
N PRO A 179 -18.31 4.03 -2.29
CA PRO A 179 -17.34 2.97 -2.08
C PRO A 179 -17.82 1.67 -2.73
N LEU A 180 -16.88 0.82 -3.14
CA LEU A 180 -17.20 -0.53 -3.61
C LEU A 180 -17.88 -1.34 -2.48
N ARG A 181 -18.82 -2.22 -2.84
CA ARG A 181 -19.55 -3.05 -1.87
C ARG A 181 -18.64 -4.04 -1.14
N GLU A 182 -17.62 -4.52 -1.84
CA GLU A 182 -16.55 -5.33 -1.27
C GLU A 182 -15.31 -4.45 -1.12
N MET A 183 -14.80 -4.38 0.10
CA MET A 183 -13.55 -3.71 0.41
C MET A 183 -12.47 -4.74 0.69
N VAL A 184 -11.25 -4.47 0.26
CA VAL A 184 -10.09 -5.27 0.62
C VAL A 184 -9.89 -5.15 2.14
N GLY A 185 -9.80 -6.29 2.81
CA GLY A 185 -9.52 -6.35 4.24
C GLY A 185 -8.05 -6.02 4.56
N HIS A 186 -7.65 -6.37 5.77
CA HIS A 186 -6.26 -6.30 6.20
C HIS A 186 -5.36 -7.11 5.27
N THR A 187 -4.25 -6.51 4.84
CA THR A 187 -3.19 -7.22 4.08
C THR A 187 -2.05 -7.60 5.02
N GLY A 188 -1.45 -6.61 5.67
CA GLY A 188 -0.39 -6.79 6.65
C GLY A 188 0.11 -5.44 7.18
N TYR A 189 0.84 -5.51 8.27
CA TYR A 189 1.58 -4.39 8.84
C TYR A 189 2.92 -4.23 8.11
N LEU A 190 3.38 -2.99 7.99
CA LEU A 190 4.68 -2.62 7.47
C LEU A 190 5.50 -1.98 8.60
N THR A 191 6.55 -2.65 9.05
CA THR A 191 7.47 -2.14 10.07
C THR A 191 8.75 -1.64 9.40
N PHE A 192 9.03 -0.35 9.56
CA PHE A 192 10.21 0.32 9.02
C PHE A 192 11.20 0.64 10.13
N ALA A 193 12.51 0.62 9.83
CA ALA A 193 13.55 1.11 10.72
C ALA A 193 14.79 1.60 9.95
N THR A 194 15.70 2.27 10.63
CA THR A 194 16.95 2.83 10.09
C THR A 194 18.16 2.17 10.76
N LYS A 195 19.13 1.72 9.96
CA LYS A 195 20.50 1.48 10.41
C LYS A 195 21.23 2.81 10.34
N SER A 196 21.68 3.31 11.48
CA SER A 196 22.52 4.50 11.65
C SER A 196 23.99 4.14 11.82
#